data_AF-A0AB37A0L2-F1
#
_entry.id   AF-A0AB37A0L2-F1
#
_cell.length_a   1.000
_cell.length_b   1.000
_cell.length_c   1.000
_cell.angle_alpha   90.00
_cell.angle_beta   90.00
_cell.angle_gamma   90.00
#
_symmetry.space_group_name_H-M   'P 1'
#
loop_
_entity.id
_entity.type
_entity.pdbx_description
1 polymer ?
#
loop_
_entity_poly.entity_id
_entity_poly.type
_entity_poly.pdbx_seq_one_letter_code
_entity_poly.pdbx_strand_id
1 'polypeptide(L)'
;MLESKSEELKKALEKSMSKENIQEKLMEEKLKQDQLNQQEKQKQKRIFYILITIFTLIIISLSAYLLNTNENSQIAKEDTNKKLQKELTKNENSIKEVEDIQKDATKPIIKEKIITKEVVVEKKVPLSNENFKEFFNTKKFNLAKCYNYKTFEYMPTKACKENLSTFLAKNQKAIRLEIIGVISKDDIKEASKLSKDEKIKEYILRGVARDRVVEASWLVKEINEDKNIVITPVNYYIKSQKNNKGIVLRAYY
;
A
#
# COMPACT_ATOMS: atom_id res chain seq x y z
N MET A 1 -18.24 6.58 -16.86
CA MET A 1 -18.95 7.87 -17.02
C MET A 1 -19.08 8.29 -18.49
N LEU A 2 -18.10 7.97 -19.35
CA LEU A 2 -18.15 8.24 -20.80
C LEU A 2 -19.17 7.38 -21.56
N GLU A 3 -19.27 6.08 -21.24
CA GLU A 3 -20.25 5.20 -21.90
C GLU A 3 -21.69 5.55 -21.56
N SER A 4 -21.97 6.00 -20.33
CA SER A 4 -23.36 6.28 -19.91
C SER A 4 -23.97 7.48 -20.63
N LYS A 5 -23.19 8.55 -20.90
CA LYS A 5 -23.68 9.73 -21.61
C LYS A 5 -23.96 9.43 -23.08
N SER A 6 -23.10 8.65 -23.74
CA SER A 6 -23.30 8.23 -25.13
C SER A 6 -24.54 7.35 -25.29
N GLU A 7 -24.85 6.54 -24.28
CA GLU A 7 -25.96 5.60 -24.30
C GLU A 7 -27.31 6.28 -23.99
N GLU A 8 -27.32 7.28 -23.10
CA GLU A 8 -28.48 8.15 -22.87
C GLU A 8 -28.85 8.96 -24.12
N LEU A 9 -27.84 9.50 -24.81
CA LEU A 9 -28.04 10.26 -26.04
C LEU A 9 -28.57 9.38 -27.19
N LYS A 10 -28.04 8.16 -27.32
CA LYS A 10 -28.51 7.18 -28.32
C LYS A 10 -29.98 6.82 -28.10
N LYS A 11 -30.40 6.59 -26.84
CA LYS A 11 -31.80 6.30 -26.49
C LYS A 11 -32.74 7.47 -26.75
N ALA A 12 -32.28 8.71 -26.56
CA ALA A 12 -33.09 9.91 -26.86
C ALA A 12 -33.28 10.13 -28.37
N LEU A 13 -32.25 9.82 -29.17
CA LEU A 13 -32.23 10.00 -30.62
C LEU A 13 -33.04 8.94 -31.37
N GLU A 14 -33.04 7.68 -30.91
CA GLU A 14 -33.81 6.56 -31.50
C GLU A 14 -35.34 6.79 -31.50
N LYS A 15 -35.84 7.70 -30.67
CA LYS A 15 -37.28 8.00 -30.55
C LYS A 15 -37.79 9.07 -31.53
N SER A 16 -36.91 9.76 -32.26
CA SER A 16 -37.30 10.98 -33.00
C SER A 16 -36.74 11.15 -34.42
N MET A 17 -35.78 10.34 -34.89
CA MET A 17 -35.13 10.54 -36.19
C MET A 17 -34.78 9.25 -36.94
N SER A 18 -34.53 9.35 -38.26
CA SER A 18 -34.04 8.25 -39.10
C SER A 18 -32.62 7.83 -38.69
N LYS A 19 -32.26 6.56 -38.92
CA LYS A 19 -30.97 5.97 -38.48
C LYS A 19 -29.73 6.72 -39.03
N GLU A 20 -29.83 7.31 -40.22
CA GLU A 20 -28.75 8.10 -40.83
C GLU A 20 -28.50 9.43 -40.09
N ASN A 21 -29.56 10.18 -39.77
CA ASN A 21 -29.45 11.43 -38.99
C ASN A 21 -28.93 11.20 -37.57
N ILE A 22 -29.19 10.02 -37.00
CA ILE A 22 -28.68 9.63 -35.68
C ILE A 22 -27.16 9.38 -35.74
N GLN A 23 -26.68 8.69 -36.77
CA GLN A 23 -25.24 8.43 -36.94
C GLN A 23 -24.44 9.71 -37.19
N GLU A 24 -24.98 10.64 -37.98
CA GLU A 24 -24.34 11.92 -38.26
C GLU A 24 -24.17 12.76 -36.99
N LYS A 25 -25.22 12.91 -36.17
CA LYS A 25 -25.14 13.63 -34.89
C LYS A 25 -24.20 12.97 -33.88
N LEU A 26 -24.19 11.64 -33.82
CA LEU A 26 -23.25 10.89 -32.97
C LEU A 26 -21.79 11.09 -33.41
N MET A 27 -21.53 11.22 -34.71
CA MET A 27 -20.19 11.50 -35.23
C MET A 27 -19.76 12.94 -34.92
N GLU A 28 -20.67 13.91 -35.08
CA GLU A 28 -20.42 15.33 -34.76
C GLU A 28 -20.10 15.52 -33.27
N GLU A 29 -20.84 14.84 -32.38
CA GLU A 29 -20.61 14.95 -30.93
C GLU A 29 -19.30 14.30 -30.50
N LYS A 30 -18.94 13.14 -31.10
CA LYS A 30 -17.63 12.53 -30.89
C LYS A 30 -16.49 13.47 -31.33
N LEU A 31 -16.62 14.12 -32.48
CA LEU A 31 -15.61 15.05 -32.97
C LEU A 31 -15.43 16.25 -32.04
N LYS A 32 -16.53 16.85 -31.55
CA LYS A 32 -16.49 17.94 -30.56
C LYS A 32 -15.82 17.49 -29.26
N GLN A 33 -16.11 16.28 -28.81
CA GLN A 33 -15.53 15.73 -27.59
C GLN A 33 -14.03 15.43 -27.73
N ASP A 34 -13.59 14.95 -28.88
CA ASP A 34 -12.17 14.74 -29.17
C ASP A 34 -11.39 16.07 -29.22
N GLN A 35 -11.98 17.14 -29.77
CA GLN A 35 -11.38 18.48 -29.76
C GLN A 35 -11.23 19.02 -28.33
N LEU A 36 -12.25 18.86 -27.47
CA LEU A 36 -12.17 19.25 -26.06
C LEU A 36 -11.07 18.48 -25.32
N ASN A 37 -11.00 17.16 -25.51
CA ASN A 37 -9.97 16.31 -24.92
C ASN A 37 -8.56 16.70 -25.38
N GLN A 38 -8.39 17.05 -26.66
CA GLN A 38 -7.10 17.55 -27.17
C GLN A 38 -6.74 18.90 -26.55
N GLN A 39 -7.70 19.80 -26.39
CA GLN A 39 -7.49 21.11 -25.77
C GLN A 39 -7.09 20.96 -24.28
N GLU A 40 -7.73 20.07 -23.54
CA GLU A 40 -7.38 19.77 -22.15
C GLU A 40 -5.99 19.16 -22.02
N LYS A 41 -5.63 18.21 -22.90
CA LYS A 41 -4.27 17.65 -22.95
C LYS A 41 -3.22 18.72 -23.24
N GLN A 42 -3.50 19.67 -24.13
CA GLN A 42 -2.59 20.79 -24.39
C GLN A 42 -2.46 21.73 -23.17
N LYS A 43 -3.57 22.05 -22.48
CA LYS A 43 -3.53 22.84 -21.24
C LYS A 43 -2.71 22.15 -20.15
N GLN A 44 -2.88 20.84 -19.96
CA GLN A 44 -2.10 20.05 -19.01
C GLN A 44 -0.60 20.06 -19.35
N LYS A 45 -0.22 19.91 -20.63
CA LYS A 45 1.18 20.02 -21.06
C LYS A 45 1.79 21.39 -20.75
N ARG A 46 1.04 22.47 -20.95
CA ARG A 46 1.50 23.83 -20.59
C ARG A 46 1.73 23.99 -19.09
N ILE A 47 0.80 23.51 -18.26
CA ILE A 47 0.94 23.55 -16.80
C ILE A 47 2.15 22.74 -16.36
N PHE A 48 2.35 21.55 -16.91
CA PHE A 48 3.50 20.70 -16.58
C PHE A 48 4.84 21.37 -16.95
N TYR A 49 4.91 22.03 -18.12
CA TYR A 49 6.09 22.78 -18.52
C TYR A 49 6.40 23.94 -17.56
N ILE A 50 5.38 24.70 -17.15
CA ILE A 50 5.53 25.79 -16.16
C ILE A 50 6.07 25.23 -14.84
N LEU A 51 5.52 24.12 -14.35
CA LEU A 51 5.99 23.49 -13.10
C LEU A 51 7.46 23.05 -13.18
N ILE A 52 7.87 22.46 -14.31
CA ILE A 52 9.28 22.10 -14.53
C ILE A 52 10.16 23.35 -14.49
N THR A 53 9.78 24.43 -15.17
CA THR A 53 10.60 25.66 -15.19
C THR A 53 10.77 26.26 -13.79
N ILE A 54 9.72 26.27 -12.97
CA ILE A 54 9.79 26.74 -11.58
C ILE A 54 10.71 25.83 -10.76
N PHE A 55 10.57 24.51 -10.91
CA PHE A 55 11.40 23.55 -10.19
C PHE A 55 12.89 23.68 -10.54
N THR A 56 13.22 23.89 -11.82
CA THR A 56 14.61 24.12 -12.25
C THR A 56 15.19 25.41 -11.67
N LEU A 57 14.40 26.49 -11.58
CA LEU A 57 14.86 27.74 -10.97
C LEU A 57 15.13 27.58 -9.47
N ILE A 58 14.29 26.81 -8.76
CA ILE A 58 14.48 26.50 -7.34
C ILE A 58 15.79 25.73 -7.15
N ILE A 59 16.07 24.69 -7.95
CA ILE A 59 17.33 23.93 -7.86
C ILE A 59 18.54 24.82 -8.09
N ILE A 60 18.52 25.67 -9.13
CA ILE A 60 19.62 26.59 -9.42
C ILE A 60 19.86 27.52 -8.22
N SER A 61 18.79 28.10 -7.65
CA SER A 61 18.91 28.98 -6.49
C SER A 61 19.47 28.27 -5.24
N LEU A 62 19.04 27.03 -4.96
CA LEU A 62 19.56 26.21 -3.88
C LEU A 62 21.03 25.85 -4.08
N SER A 63 21.41 25.49 -5.31
CA SER A 63 22.81 25.17 -5.64
C SER A 63 23.73 26.39 -5.45
N ALA A 64 23.30 27.58 -5.86
CA ALA A 64 24.05 28.82 -5.66
C ALA A 64 24.14 29.19 -4.16
N TYR A 65 23.06 29.02 -3.41
CA TYR A 65 23.05 29.24 -1.96
C TYR A 65 24.02 28.29 -1.24
N LEU A 66 23.99 26.99 -1.56
CA LEU A 66 24.89 26.01 -0.96
C LEU A 66 26.37 26.30 -1.27
N LEU A 67 26.69 26.69 -2.50
CA LEU A 67 28.07 27.08 -2.86
C LEU A 67 28.55 28.31 -2.06
N ASN A 68 27.71 29.33 -1.91
CA ASN A 68 28.03 30.54 -1.13
C ASN A 68 28.21 30.25 0.37
N THR A 69 27.46 29.29 0.94
CA THR A 69 27.61 28.92 2.36
C THR A 69 28.87 28.09 2.64
N ASN A 70 29.45 27.43 1.63
CA ASN A 70 30.58 26.53 1.82
C ASN A 70 31.93 27.28 1.94
N GLU A 71 32.06 28.44 1.28
CA GLU A 71 33.23 29.32 1.43
C GLU A 71 33.36 29.91 2.84
N ASN A 72 32.23 30.17 3.52
CA ASN A 72 32.22 30.68 4.90
C ASN A 72 32.50 29.61 5.98
N SER A 73 32.52 28.31 5.66
CA SER A 73 32.69 27.23 6.67
C SER A 73 34.13 26.72 6.85
N GLN A 74 35.07 27.11 5.97
CA GLN A 74 36.45 26.61 6.04
C GLN A 74 37.27 27.27 7.16
N ILE A 75 36.88 28.46 7.63
CA ILE A 75 37.56 29.19 8.73
C ILE A 75 37.26 28.55 10.11
N ALA A 76 36.21 27.72 10.25
CA ALA A 76 35.78 27.17 11.54
C ALA A 76 36.25 25.72 11.81
N LYS A 77 36.96 25.06 10.88
CA LYS A 77 37.29 23.62 10.99
C LYS A 77 38.70 23.31 11.52
N GLU A 78 39.57 24.30 11.67
CA GLU A 78 40.94 24.07 12.14
C GLU A 78 41.04 23.82 13.65
N ASP A 79 40.11 24.36 14.45
CA ASP A 79 40.18 24.26 15.92
C ASP A 79 39.64 22.93 16.51
N THR A 80 38.89 22.15 15.74
CA THR A 80 38.21 20.95 16.29
C THR A 80 39.05 19.66 16.21
N ASN A 81 40.03 19.61 15.30
CA ASN A 81 40.84 18.40 15.07
C ASN A 81 41.90 18.13 16.14
N LYS A 82 42.19 19.09 17.03
CA LYS A 82 43.21 18.93 18.08
C LYS A 82 42.70 18.19 19.33
N LYS A 83 41.39 18.00 19.47
CA LYS A 83 40.78 17.45 20.70
C LYS A 83 40.44 15.96 20.64
N LEU A 84 40.39 15.35 19.45
CA LEU A 84 39.97 13.95 19.27
C LEU A 84 41.11 12.92 19.36
N GLN A 85 42.38 13.33 19.19
CA GLN A 85 43.53 12.40 19.20
C GLN A 85 44.00 11.96 20.60
N LYS A 86 43.38 12.44 21.69
CA LYS A 86 43.79 12.07 23.07
C LYS A 86 42.99 10.92 23.71
N GLU A 87 41.95 10.40 23.04
CA GLU A 87 41.03 9.44 23.67
C GLU A 87 41.14 7.99 23.15
N LEU A 88 41.97 7.71 22.14
CA LEU A 88 42.09 6.39 21.51
C LEU A 88 43.26 5.52 22.02
N THR A 89 44.06 5.99 22.98
CA THR A 89 45.22 5.25 23.54
C THR A 89 44.93 4.63 24.92
N LYS A 90 43.72 4.09 25.11
CA LYS A 90 43.37 3.41 26.36
C LYS A 90 42.26 2.38 26.15
N ASN A 91 42.58 1.27 25.47
CA ASN A 91 41.97 -0.06 25.68
C ASN A 91 42.44 -1.05 24.60
N GLU A 92 43.72 -1.38 24.61
CA GLU A 92 44.22 -2.66 24.12
C GLU A 92 44.80 -3.38 25.34
N ASN A 93 44.11 -4.41 25.82
CA ASN A 93 44.70 -5.66 26.31
C ASN A 93 43.61 -6.55 26.93
N SER A 94 43.76 -7.86 26.65
CA SER A 94 43.10 -9.02 27.27
C SER A 94 41.86 -9.56 26.53
N ILE A 95 42.04 -10.61 25.73
CA ILE A 95 41.78 -12.02 26.10
C ILE A 95 42.01 -12.94 24.87
N LYS A 96 42.93 -13.90 25.02
CA LYS A 96 43.15 -15.14 24.25
C LYS A 96 42.87 -16.30 25.24
N GLU A 97 42.02 -17.30 24.96
CA GLU A 97 42.29 -18.60 24.28
C GLU A 97 41.88 -19.74 25.27
N VAL A 98 40.82 -20.54 24.95
CA VAL A 98 40.77 -22.03 24.73
C VAL A 98 40.81 -22.87 26.04
N GLU A 99 39.94 -23.85 26.32
CA GLU A 99 39.83 -25.26 25.86
C GLU A 99 38.67 -25.93 26.69
N ASP A 100 37.65 -26.59 26.13
CA ASP A 100 37.47 -28.03 25.77
C ASP A 100 37.10 -29.03 26.91
N ILE A 101 36.36 -30.10 26.54
CA ILE A 101 36.21 -31.44 27.17
C ILE A 101 34.84 -31.86 27.82
N GLN A 102 34.07 -32.63 27.00
CA GLN A 102 33.49 -33.99 27.19
C GLN A 102 32.20 -34.29 28.02
N LYS A 103 31.22 -34.96 27.35
CA LYS A 103 30.68 -36.36 27.54
C LYS A 103 29.58 -36.50 28.62
N ASP A 104 28.56 -37.37 28.59
CA ASP A 104 28.16 -38.54 27.79
C ASP A 104 26.66 -38.87 28.06
N ALA A 105 26.04 -39.67 27.17
CA ALA A 105 24.99 -40.69 27.38
C ALA A 105 23.56 -40.28 27.88
N THR A 106 22.41 -40.89 27.54
CA THR A 106 22.04 -42.14 26.84
C THR A 106 20.56 -42.08 26.36
N LYS A 107 20.23 -42.80 25.27
CA LYS A 107 18.91 -43.06 24.62
C LYS A 107 17.97 -43.98 25.48
N PRO A 108 16.80 -44.50 24.99
CA PRO A 108 15.65 -43.98 24.22
C PRO A 108 14.26 -44.42 24.81
N ILE A 109 13.13 -43.81 24.40
CA ILE A 109 11.81 -44.51 24.40
C ILE A 109 10.99 -44.11 23.16
N ILE A 110 10.66 -45.11 22.35
CA ILE A 110 9.75 -45.08 21.21
C ILE A 110 8.30 -45.21 21.73
N LYS A 111 7.41 -44.35 21.25
CA LYS A 111 5.98 -44.68 21.10
C LYS A 111 5.51 -44.20 19.74
N GLU A 112 5.22 -45.17 18.88
CA GLU A 112 4.56 -44.98 17.59
C GLU A 112 3.19 -44.33 17.78
N LYS A 113 2.92 -43.28 17.02
CA LYS A 113 1.56 -42.93 16.62
C LYS A 113 1.58 -42.59 15.14
N ILE A 114 1.16 -43.55 14.33
CA ILE A 114 0.88 -43.39 12.91
C ILE A 114 -0.27 -42.37 12.79
N ILE A 115 0.03 -41.18 12.26
CA ILE A 115 -0.96 -40.31 11.62
C ILE A 115 -0.29 -39.78 10.34
N THR A 116 -0.72 -40.36 9.23
CA THR A 116 -0.56 -39.96 7.82
C THR A 116 0.20 -38.66 7.55
N LYS A 117 1.45 -38.79 7.08
CA LYS A 117 2.11 -37.76 6.27
C LYS A 117 1.41 -37.71 4.91
N GLU A 118 0.45 -36.82 4.75
CA GLU A 118 0.02 -36.39 3.43
C GLU A 118 1.14 -35.50 2.88
N VAL A 119 2.04 -36.09 2.08
CA VAL A 119 3.03 -35.35 1.31
C VAL A 119 2.27 -34.62 0.20
N VAL A 120 1.74 -33.44 0.51
CA VAL A 120 1.27 -32.51 -0.51
C VAL A 120 2.51 -32.00 -1.23
N VAL A 121 2.86 -32.68 -2.32
CA VAL A 121 3.77 -32.12 -3.32
C VAL A 121 3.05 -30.92 -3.91
N GLU A 122 3.32 -29.73 -3.36
CA GLU A 122 2.94 -28.47 -3.98
C GLU A 122 3.65 -28.39 -5.34
N LYS A 123 2.94 -28.81 -6.39
CA LYS A 123 3.34 -28.56 -7.75
C LYS A 123 3.30 -27.04 -7.91
N LYS A 124 4.47 -26.40 -7.91
CA LYS A 124 4.62 -24.98 -8.23
C LYS A 124 4.19 -24.79 -9.67
N VAL A 125 2.90 -24.54 -9.91
CA VAL A 125 2.41 -24.11 -11.21
C VAL A 125 2.89 -22.66 -11.36
N PRO A 126 3.79 -22.36 -12.31
CA PRO A 126 4.20 -20.99 -12.54
C PRO A 126 2.97 -20.16 -12.92
N LEU A 127 2.85 -18.96 -12.35
CA LEU A 127 1.81 -18.01 -12.72
C LEU A 127 1.95 -17.68 -14.23
N SER A 128 1.03 -18.19 -15.04
CA SER A 128 0.87 -17.84 -16.46
C SER A 128 -0.37 -16.97 -16.65
N ASN A 129 -0.41 -16.18 -17.73
CA ASN A 129 -1.57 -15.35 -18.06
C ASN A 129 -2.86 -16.17 -18.25
N GLU A 130 -2.73 -17.44 -18.65
CA GLU A 130 -3.85 -18.37 -18.87
C GLU A 130 -4.51 -18.80 -17.55
N ASN A 131 -3.72 -18.96 -16.48
CA ASN A 131 -4.19 -19.48 -15.20
C ASN A 131 -4.47 -18.36 -14.16
N PHE A 132 -4.04 -17.13 -14.44
CA PHE A 132 -4.17 -15.98 -13.54
C PHE A 132 -5.62 -15.74 -13.09
N LYS A 133 -6.59 -15.90 -14.00
CA LYS A 133 -8.02 -15.70 -13.69
C LYS A 133 -8.54 -16.70 -12.67
N GLU A 134 -8.05 -17.94 -12.70
CA GLU A 134 -8.44 -18.98 -11.75
C GLU A 134 -7.84 -18.71 -10.37
N PHE A 135 -6.55 -18.34 -10.32
CA PHE A 135 -5.87 -17.93 -9.08
C PHE A 135 -6.47 -16.65 -8.46
N PHE A 136 -6.86 -15.67 -9.28
CA PHE A 136 -7.45 -14.42 -8.78
C PHE A 136 -8.86 -14.62 -8.18
N ASN A 137 -9.59 -15.64 -8.65
CA ASN A 137 -10.96 -15.93 -8.21
C ASN A 137 -11.03 -16.97 -7.09
N THR A 138 -9.89 -17.45 -6.57
CA THR A 138 -9.85 -18.35 -5.42
C THR A 138 -10.58 -17.74 -4.22
N LYS A 139 -11.42 -18.55 -3.56
CA LYS A 139 -12.11 -18.18 -2.32
C LYS A 139 -11.33 -18.60 -1.07
N LYS A 140 -10.28 -19.41 -1.23
CA LYS A 140 -9.48 -19.90 -0.12
C LYS A 140 -8.48 -18.83 0.29
N PHE A 141 -8.64 -18.31 1.49
CA PHE A 141 -7.71 -17.34 2.05
C PHE A 141 -7.43 -17.61 3.52
N ASN A 142 -6.23 -17.23 3.94
CA ASN A 142 -5.92 -17.03 5.35
C ASN A 142 -6.22 -15.59 5.74
N LEU A 143 -6.57 -15.36 7.00
CA LEU A 143 -7.05 -14.07 7.49
C LEU A 143 -6.22 -13.60 8.68
N ALA A 144 -5.61 -12.43 8.57
CA ALA A 144 -5.13 -11.64 9.68
C ALA A 144 -6.17 -10.57 10.03
N LYS A 145 -6.44 -10.45 11.33
CA LYS A 145 -7.28 -9.41 11.90
C LYS A 145 -6.38 -8.50 12.71
N CYS A 146 -6.36 -7.23 12.36
CA CYS A 146 -5.68 -6.24 13.17
C CYS A 146 -6.70 -5.20 13.63
N TYR A 147 -7.08 -5.36 14.89
CA TYR A 147 -8.01 -4.47 15.57
C TYR A 147 -7.24 -3.64 16.60
N ASN A 148 -7.94 -2.76 17.32
CA ASN A 148 -7.42 -1.84 18.34
C ASN A 148 -6.99 -0.46 17.82
N TYR A 149 -7.54 -0.06 16.69
CA TYR A 149 -7.43 1.33 16.27
C TYR A 149 -8.38 2.16 17.16
N LYS A 150 -8.01 3.40 17.45
CA LYS A 150 -8.89 4.42 18.02
C LYS A 150 -9.88 4.91 16.98
N THR A 151 -10.90 5.63 17.43
CA THR A 151 -11.89 6.25 16.53
C THR A 151 -11.17 7.16 15.54
N PHE A 152 -11.44 6.97 14.25
CA PHE A 152 -10.80 7.66 13.12
C PHE A 152 -9.28 7.53 13.00
N GLU A 153 -8.62 6.75 13.87
CA GLU A 153 -7.22 6.41 13.67
C GLU A 153 -7.07 5.59 12.41
N TYR A 154 -6.02 5.87 11.64
CA TYR A 154 -5.72 5.22 10.37
C TYR A 154 -4.37 4.51 10.35
N MET A 155 -3.47 4.86 11.27
CA MET A 155 -2.15 4.24 11.40
C MET A 155 -2.21 2.88 12.10
N PRO A 156 -1.58 1.83 11.55
CA PRO A 156 -1.40 0.56 12.25
C PRO A 156 -0.62 0.72 13.56
N THR A 157 -1.16 0.15 14.65
CA THR A 157 -0.47 0.13 15.94
C THR A 157 0.77 -0.79 15.90
N LYS A 158 1.66 -0.68 16.90
CA LYS A 158 2.82 -1.58 17.02
C LYS A 158 2.42 -3.07 17.05
N ALA A 159 1.40 -3.40 17.84
CA ALA A 159 0.85 -4.76 17.89
C ALA A 159 0.28 -5.22 16.54
N CYS A 160 -0.29 -4.29 15.76
CA CYS A 160 -0.70 -4.54 14.38
C CYS A 160 0.48 -4.96 13.51
N LYS A 161 1.55 -4.18 13.55
CA LYS A 161 2.76 -4.40 12.77
C LYS A 161 3.38 -5.77 13.06
N GLU A 162 3.49 -6.14 14.32
CA GLU A 162 4.01 -7.45 14.74
C GLU A 162 3.13 -8.61 14.27
N ASN A 163 1.81 -8.48 14.42
CA ASN A 163 0.86 -9.49 13.96
C ASN A 163 0.88 -9.66 12.43
N LEU A 164 0.88 -8.54 11.68
CA LEU A 164 0.96 -8.56 10.23
C LEU A 164 2.30 -9.14 9.75
N SER A 165 3.40 -8.81 10.39
CA SER A 165 4.72 -9.38 10.07
C SER A 165 4.71 -10.90 10.23
N THR A 166 4.21 -11.39 11.37
CA THR A 166 4.08 -12.84 11.62
C THR A 166 3.15 -13.51 10.61
N PHE A 167 2.04 -12.86 10.26
CA PHE A 167 1.09 -13.39 9.28
C PHE A 167 1.72 -13.47 7.89
N LEU A 168 2.38 -12.41 7.42
CA LEU A 168 3.03 -12.38 6.12
C LEU A 168 4.16 -13.41 6.02
N ALA A 169 4.96 -13.56 7.08
CA ALA A 169 6.01 -14.58 7.16
C ALA A 169 5.46 -16.02 7.04
N LYS A 170 4.24 -16.29 7.53
CA LYS A 170 3.56 -17.59 7.39
C LYS A 170 2.87 -17.77 6.03
N ASN A 171 2.61 -16.69 5.30
CA ASN A 171 1.81 -16.68 4.07
C ASN A 171 2.63 -16.22 2.84
N GLN A 172 3.93 -16.52 2.81
CA GLN A 172 4.84 -16.05 1.74
C GLN A 172 4.50 -16.59 0.34
N LYS A 173 3.74 -17.68 0.26
CA LYS A 173 3.29 -18.28 -1.01
C LYS A 173 1.95 -17.72 -1.50
N ALA A 174 1.38 -16.74 -0.80
CA ALA A 174 0.14 -16.11 -1.21
C ALA A 174 0.33 -15.36 -2.54
N ILE A 175 -0.63 -15.51 -3.44
CA ILE A 175 -0.61 -14.90 -4.77
C ILE A 175 -1.10 -13.45 -4.69
N ARG A 176 -2.09 -13.22 -3.84
CA ARG A 176 -2.74 -11.92 -3.65
C ARG A 176 -2.97 -11.64 -2.18
N LEU A 177 -2.72 -10.39 -1.80
CA LEU A 177 -3.11 -9.82 -0.52
C LEU A 177 -4.25 -8.83 -0.72
N GLU A 178 -5.35 -9.00 0.00
CA GLU A 178 -6.48 -8.05 0.03
C GLU A 178 -6.53 -7.39 1.39
N ILE A 179 -6.50 -6.06 1.41
CA ILE A 179 -6.54 -5.26 2.64
C ILE A 179 -7.88 -4.52 2.68
N ILE A 180 -8.62 -4.66 3.79
CA ILE A 180 -9.95 -4.08 3.95
C ILE A 180 -10.01 -3.29 5.27
N GLY A 181 -10.48 -2.05 5.20
CA GLY A 181 -10.73 -1.22 6.37
C GLY A 181 -11.95 -1.72 7.16
N VAL A 182 -11.85 -1.72 8.48
CA VAL A 182 -12.93 -2.10 9.41
C VAL A 182 -13.38 -0.87 10.17
N ILE A 183 -14.65 -0.51 10.00
CA ILE A 183 -15.31 0.64 10.63
C ILE A 183 -16.15 0.16 11.81
N SER A 184 -15.98 0.81 12.95
CA SER A 184 -16.68 0.50 14.19
C SER A 184 -17.96 1.33 14.37
N LYS A 185 -18.75 1.02 15.42
CA LYS A 185 -19.90 1.84 15.79
C LYS A 185 -19.47 3.21 16.31
N ASP A 186 -18.30 3.30 16.94
CA ASP A 186 -17.77 4.59 17.43
C ASP A 186 -17.35 5.50 16.28
N ASP A 187 -16.74 4.96 15.22
CA ASP A 187 -16.43 5.72 13.99
C ASP A 187 -17.73 6.28 13.37
N ILE A 188 -18.81 5.48 13.35
CA ILE A 188 -20.12 5.90 12.83
C ILE A 188 -20.73 7.00 13.70
N LYS A 189 -20.63 6.86 15.03
CA LYS A 189 -21.10 7.89 15.96
C LYS A 189 -20.33 9.19 15.76
N GLU A 190 -19.03 9.12 15.58
CA GLU A 190 -18.18 10.29 15.34
C GLU A 190 -18.51 10.97 14.01
N ALA A 191 -18.66 10.20 12.93
CA ALA A 191 -19.11 10.73 11.64
C ALA A 191 -20.47 11.42 11.75
N SER A 192 -21.37 10.88 12.59
CA SER A 192 -22.69 11.46 12.83
C SER A 192 -22.66 12.77 13.62
N LYS A 193 -21.60 13.05 14.38
CA LYS A 193 -21.39 14.37 15.01
C LYS A 193 -20.94 15.41 13.98
N LEU A 194 -20.16 14.99 12.98
CA LEU A 194 -19.63 15.89 11.94
C LEU A 194 -20.68 16.28 10.90
N SER A 195 -21.60 15.37 10.56
CA SER A 195 -22.70 15.68 9.64
C SER A 195 -23.92 14.81 9.93
N LYS A 196 -25.12 15.40 9.78
CA LYS A 196 -26.38 14.65 9.83
C LYS A 196 -26.76 14.05 8.47
N ASP A 197 -26.18 14.54 7.38
CA ASP A 197 -26.43 14.06 6.01
C ASP A 197 -25.81 12.65 5.82
N GLU A 198 -26.64 11.69 5.41
CA GLU A 198 -26.21 10.28 5.24
C GLU A 198 -25.12 10.10 4.19
N LYS A 199 -25.16 10.89 3.10
CA LYS A 199 -24.19 10.81 2.01
C LYS A 199 -22.83 11.34 2.47
N ILE A 200 -22.82 12.46 3.19
CA ILE A 200 -21.60 13.03 3.77
C ILE A 200 -21.01 12.07 4.81
N LYS A 201 -21.84 11.49 5.69
CA LYS A 201 -21.40 10.48 6.66
C LYS A 201 -20.74 9.29 5.99
N GLU A 202 -21.35 8.74 4.95
CA GLU A 202 -20.78 7.62 4.20
C GLU A 202 -19.44 7.98 3.55
N TYR A 203 -19.28 9.20 3.01
CA TYR A 203 -17.99 9.65 2.50
C TYR A 203 -16.91 9.77 3.57
N ILE A 204 -17.25 10.27 4.76
CA ILE A 204 -16.33 10.33 5.90
C ILE A 204 -15.86 8.92 6.27
N LEU A 205 -16.79 7.97 6.41
CA LEU A 205 -16.46 6.59 6.77
C LEU A 205 -15.61 5.89 5.70
N ARG A 206 -15.91 6.12 4.42
CA ARG A 206 -15.10 5.63 3.30
C ARG A 206 -13.70 6.22 3.32
N GLY A 207 -13.56 7.52 3.61
CA GLY A 207 -12.26 8.18 3.76
C GLY A 207 -11.42 7.52 4.84
N VAL A 208 -11.96 7.39 6.05
CA VAL A 208 -11.27 6.74 7.18
C VAL A 208 -10.87 5.30 6.84
N ALA A 209 -11.77 4.52 6.23
CA ALA A 209 -11.46 3.15 5.81
C ALA A 209 -10.38 3.11 4.74
N ARG A 210 -10.39 4.06 3.79
CA ARG A 210 -9.41 4.16 2.71
C ARG A 210 -8.02 4.49 3.26
N ASP A 211 -7.92 5.45 4.18
CA ASP A 211 -6.66 5.83 4.81
C ASP A 211 -6.06 4.65 5.57
N ARG A 212 -6.88 3.91 6.34
CA ARG A 212 -6.46 2.64 6.99
C ARG A 212 -5.87 1.64 5.99
N VAL A 213 -6.50 1.48 4.83
CA VAL A 213 -6.03 0.55 3.78
C VAL A 213 -4.72 1.05 3.17
N VAL A 214 -4.56 2.35 2.92
CA VAL A 214 -3.34 2.94 2.36
C VAL A 214 -2.16 2.72 3.30
N GLU A 215 -2.29 3.08 4.58
CA GLU A 215 -1.20 2.91 5.56
C GLU A 215 -0.85 1.43 5.77
N ALA A 216 -1.85 0.57 5.88
CA ALA A 216 -1.62 -0.86 5.97
C ALA A 216 -0.94 -1.42 4.72
N SER A 217 -1.25 -0.89 3.53
CA SER A 217 -0.61 -1.31 2.28
C SER A 217 0.87 -0.95 2.26
N TRP A 218 1.22 0.26 2.71
CA TRP A 218 2.62 0.67 2.86
C TRP A 218 3.37 -0.23 3.82
N LEU A 219 2.80 -0.48 5.00
CA LEU A 219 3.40 -1.37 5.98
C LEU A 219 3.61 -2.80 5.44
N VAL A 220 2.62 -3.33 4.73
CA VAL A 220 2.72 -4.66 4.11
C VAL A 220 3.81 -4.71 3.04
N LYS A 221 4.00 -3.63 2.27
CA LYS A 221 5.11 -3.52 1.31
C LYS A 221 6.46 -3.48 2.00
N GLU A 222 6.60 -2.66 3.04
CA GLU A 222 7.83 -2.56 3.84
C GLU A 222 8.25 -3.92 4.41
N ILE A 223 7.29 -4.68 4.95
CA ILE A 223 7.57 -6.00 5.54
C ILE A 223 7.96 -7.04 4.49
N ASN A 224 7.44 -6.95 3.27
CA ASN A 224 7.63 -7.97 2.24
C ASN A 224 8.82 -7.71 1.31
N GLU A 225 9.57 -6.62 1.49
CA GLU A 225 10.84 -6.32 0.80
C GLU A 225 10.82 -6.68 -0.71
N ASP A 226 9.87 -6.12 -1.45
CA ASP A 226 9.72 -6.28 -2.92
C ASP A 226 9.48 -7.71 -3.45
N LYS A 227 8.99 -8.64 -2.61
CA LYS A 227 8.36 -9.87 -3.14
C LYS A 227 7.23 -9.48 -4.09
N ASN A 228 7.16 -10.14 -5.26
CA ASN A 228 6.13 -9.97 -6.33
C ASN A 228 4.71 -10.36 -5.89
N ILE A 229 4.24 -9.83 -4.75
CA ILE A 229 2.92 -10.04 -4.18
C ILE A 229 1.99 -8.94 -4.69
N VAL A 230 0.85 -9.35 -5.24
CA VAL A 230 -0.18 -8.41 -5.68
C VAL A 230 -0.98 -7.94 -4.48
N ILE A 231 -0.82 -6.67 -4.10
CA ILE A 231 -1.67 -6.02 -3.09
C ILE A 231 -2.88 -5.41 -3.80
N THR A 232 -4.07 -5.89 -3.46
CA THR A 232 -5.34 -5.41 -4.02
C THR A 232 -6.07 -4.56 -2.97
N PRO A 233 -6.10 -3.23 -3.12
CA PRO A 233 -6.94 -2.40 -2.28
C PRO A 233 -8.40 -2.55 -2.70
N VAL A 234 -9.31 -2.61 -1.73
CA VAL A 234 -10.76 -2.71 -2.00
C VAL A 234 -11.45 -1.35 -1.90
N ASN A 235 -12.61 -1.24 -2.55
CA ASN A 235 -13.47 -0.04 -2.54
C ASN A 235 -14.65 -0.15 -1.56
N TYR A 236 -14.60 -1.12 -0.63
CA TYR A 236 -15.62 -1.31 0.41
C TYR A 236 -14.94 -1.39 1.78
N TYR A 237 -15.69 -1.16 2.84
CA TYR A 237 -15.25 -1.35 4.22
C TYR A 237 -16.15 -2.38 4.92
N ILE A 238 -15.64 -2.99 5.97
CA ILE A 238 -16.40 -3.90 6.82
C ILE A 238 -16.97 -3.10 7.99
N LYS A 239 -18.29 -3.08 8.12
CA LYS A 239 -18.97 -2.55 9.30
C LYS A 239 -18.93 -3.59 10.42
N SER A 240 -18.29 -3.25 11.53
CA SER A 240 -18.09 -4.15 12.65
C SER A 240 -19.34 -4.26 13.54
N GLN A 241 -19.81 -5.50 13.76
CA GLN A 241 -20.89 -5.78 14.70
C GLN A 241 -20.44 -5.65 16.17
N LYS A 242 -19.18 -6.02 16.44
CA LYS A 242 -18.57 -6.08 17.78
C LYS A 242 -17.75 -4.83 18.15
N ASN A 243 -17.96 -3.72 17.44
CA ASN A 243 -17.25 -2.45 17.63
C ASN A 243 -15.71 -2.50 17.44
N ASN A 244 -15.19 -3.54 16.79
CA ASN A 244 -13.80 -3.58 16.32
C ASN A 244 -13.53 -2.47 15.28
N LYS A 245 -12.33 -1.88 15.35
CA LYS A 245 -11.82 -0.87 14.40
C LYS A 245 -10.39 -1.22 14.02
N GLY A 246 -10.05 -1.04 12.74
CA GLY A 246 -8.72 -1.34 12.20
C GLY A 246 -8.80 -1.89 10.78
N ILE A 247 -8.08 -2.97 10.51
CA ILE A 247 -8.04 -3.62 9.21
C ILE A 247 -8.23 -5.14 9.31
N VAL A 248 -8.54 -5.73 8.17
CA VAL A 248 -8.30 -7.16 7.93
C VAL A 248 -7.45 -7.34 6.69
N LEU A 249 -6.56 -8.34 6.74
CA LEU A 249 -5.70 -8.73 5.63
C LEU A 249 -6.03 -10.17 5.26
N ARG A 250 -6.39 -10.40 4.01
CA ARG A 250 -6.61 -11.74 3.45
C ARG A 250 -5.46 -12.11 2.52
N ALA A 251 -4.93 -13.32 2.70
CA ALA A 251 -3.90 -13.89 1.84
C ALA A 251 -4.48 -15.06 1.05
N TYR A 252 -4.52 -14.93 -0.28
CA TYR A 252 -5.15 -15.87 -1.21
C TYR A 252 -4.14 -16.81 -1.86
N TYR A 253 -4.55 -18.06 -2.10
CA TYR A 253 -3.76 -19.15 -2.66
C TYR A 253 -4.45 -19.80 -3.85
#